data_AF-U2TKM9-F1
#
_entry.id   AF-U2TKM9-F1
#
_cell.length_a   1.000
_cell.length_b   1.000
_cell.length_c   1.000
_cell.angle_alpha   90.00
_cell.angle_beta   90.00
_cell.angle_gamma   90.00
#
_symmetry.space_group_name_H-M   'P 1'
#
loop_
_entity.id
_entity.type
_entity.pdbx_description
1 polymer ?
#
loop_
_entity_poly.entity_id
_entity_poly.type
_entity_poly.pdbx_seq_one_letter_code
_entity_poly.pdbx_strand_id
1 'polypeptide(L)'
;MKRLFLMGRSEAGKTSLIQALRGEELHYHKTQYTYAHGDTIDTPGEYSESKQVGVGLACFSFESDVVAILIAANEPFTVFAPNCNAFLNRPLIGIITKINAPNANVP
;
A
#
# COMPACT_ATOMS: atom_id res chain seq x y z
N MET A 1 -14.98 10.54 9.11
CA MET A 1 -14.60 9.93 7.82
C MET A 1 -13.75 8.70 8.11
N LYS A 2 -13.82 7.65 7.26
CA LYS A 2 -12.99 6.46 7.41
C LYS A 2 -11.59 6.72 6.88
N ARG A 3 -10.55 6.23 7.56
CA ARG A 3 -9.14 6.32 7.16
C ARG A 3 -8.62 5.04 6.53
N LEU A 4 -8.05 5.15 5.35
CA LEU A 4 -7.44 4.07 4.58
C LEU A 4 -5.92 4.10 4.72
N PHE A 5 -5.32 3.04 5.27
CA PHE A 5 -3.87 2.87 5.29
C PHE A 5 -3.41 2.00 4.12
N LEU A 6 -2.54 2.53 3.26
CA LEU A 6 -1.95 1.79 2.14
C LEU A 6 -0.58 1.24 2.47
N MET A 7 -0.40 -0.07 2.30
CA MET A 7 0.90 -0.74 2.41
C MET A 7 1.23 -1.54 1.15
N GLY A 8 2.52 -1.61 0.81
CA GLY A 8 2.99 -2.25 -0.41
C GLY A 8 4.41 -1.81 -0.75
N ARG A 9 5.11 -2.60 -1.56
CA ARG A 9 6.50 -2.33 -1.99
C ARG A 9 6.65 -0.94 -2.60
N SER A 10 7.90 -0.47 -2.71
CA SER A 10 8.19 0.68 -3.56
C SER A 10 7.66 0.42 -4.97
N GLU A 11 7.10 1.45 -5.59
CA GLU A 11 6.50 1.39 -6.93
C GLU A 11 5.25 0.49 -7.08
N ALA A 12 4.67 -0.07 -6.02
CA ALA A 12 3.41 -0.83 -6.08
C ALA A 12 2.17 0.01 -6.49
N GLY A 13 2.32 1.33 -6.66
CA GLY A 13 1.25 2.24 -7.12
C GLY A 13 0.42 2.89 -6.01
N LYS A 14 0.89 2.90 -4.76
CA LYS A 14 0.20 3.51 -3.60
C LYS A 14 -0.19 4.97 -3.83
N THR A 15 0.79 5.81 -4.12
CA THR A 15 0.58 7.26 -4.30
C THR A 15 -0.28 7.55 -5.52
N SER A 16 -0.06 6.84 -6.63
CA SER A 16 -0.90 6.97 -7.83
C SER A 16 -2.35 6.56 -7.58
N LEU A 17 -2.59 5.52 -6.77
CA LEU A 17 -3.94 5.12 -6.38
C LEU A 17 -4.61 6.21 -5.52
N ILE A 18 -3.89 6.82 -4.58
CA ILE A 18 -4.42 7.90 -3.75
C ILE A 18 -4.80 9.11 -4.62
N GLN A 19 -3.89 9.53 -5.51
CA GLN A 19 -4.15 10.63 -6.45
C GLN A 19 -5.41 10.34 -7.29
N ALA A 20 -5.52 9.13 -7.83
CA ALA A 20 -6.70 8.72 -8.61
C ALA A 20 -7.99 8.72 -7.78
N LEU A 21 -7.96 8.22 -6.54
CA LEU A 21 -9.12 8.21 -5.64
C LEU A 21 -9.56 9.62 -5.24
N ARG A 22 -8.65 10.59 -5.24
CA ARG A 22 -8.92 12.00 -4.97
C ARG A 22 -9.29 12.82 -6.20
N GLY A 23 -9.22 12.23 -7.40
CA GLY A 23 -9.42 12.95 -8.66
C GLY A 23 -8.31 13.97 -8.96
N GLU A 24 -7.11 13.77 -8.40
CA GLU A 24 -5.93 14.58 -8.66
C GLU A 24 -5.28 14.21 -10.00
N GLU A 25 -4.53 15.13 -10.59
CA GLU A 25 -3.71 14.82 -11.77
C GLU A 25 -2.58 13.85 -11.39
N LEU A 26 -2.48 12.75 -12.14
CA LEU A 26 -1.45 11.75 -11.91
C LEU A 26 -0.07 12.31 -12.23
N HIS A 27 0.79 12.38 -11.21
CA HIS A 27 2.17 12.78 -11.38
C HIS A 27 3.07 11.89 -10.52
N TYR A 28 4.25 11.57 -11.05
CA TYR A 28 5.21 10.79 -10.29
C TYR A 28 5.70 11.60 -9.09
N HIS A 29 5.36 11.11 -7.90
CA HIS A 29 5.81 11.67 -6.65
C HIS A 29 6.27 10.52 -5.75
N LYS A 30 7.58 10.38 -5.56
CA LYS A 30 8.12 9.35 -4.68
C LYS A 30 7.94 9.77 -3.22
N THR A 31 7.04 9.08 -2.52
CA THR A 31 6.82 9.26 -1.08
C THR A 31 8.09 8.96 -0.29
N GLN A 32 8.70 9.98 0.33
CA GLN A 32 9.90 9.85 1.18
C GLN A 32 9.57 9.82 2.68
N TYR A 33 8.37 10.25 3.06
CA TYR A 33 7.88 10.31 4.44
C TYR A 33 6.42 9.89 4.49
N THR A 34 5.91 9.47 5.64
CA THR A 34 4.50 9.10 5.78
C THR A 34 3.60 10.32 5.63
N TYR A 35 2.65 10.28 4.69
CA TYR A 35 1.59 11.27 4.54
C TYR A 35 0.30 10.76 5.18
N ALA A 36 -0.01 11.25 6.37
CA ALA A 36 -1.31 11.06 7.00
C ALA A 36 -2.23 12.24 6.66
N HIS A 37 -2.80 12.24 5.46
CA HIS A 37 -3.77 13.26 5.04
C HIS A 37 -5.18 12.76 5.29
N GLY A 38 -5.87 13.31 6.29
CA GLY A 38 -7.32 13.24 6.50
C GLY A 38 -7.95 11.84 6.45
N ASP A 39 -8.13 11.33 5.24
CA ASP A 39 -8.76 10.08 4.84
C ASP A 39 -7.78 8.96 4.45
N THR A 40 -6.48 9.24 4.29
CA THR A 40 -5.47 8.23 3.90
C THR A 40 -4.18 8.34 4.70
N ILE A 41 -3.53 7.20 4.92
CA ILE A 41 -2.15 7.09 5.38
C ILE A 41 -1.33 6.46 4.23
N ASP A 42 -0.47 7.25 3.58
CA ASP A 42 0.50 6.79 2.55
C ASP A 42 1.89 6.68 3.19
N THR A 43 2.51 5.52 3.12
CA THR A 43 3.86 5.29 3.68
C THR A 43 4.88 5.02 2.57
N PRO A 44 6.17 5.36 2.77
CA PRO A 44 7.23 4.93 1.87
C PRO A 44 7.21 3.41 1.65
N GLY A 45 7.37 2.96 0.41
CA GLY A 45 7.25 1.53 0.08
C GLY A 45 8.37 0.69 0.69
N GLU A 46 9.53 1.32 0.89
CA GLU A 46 10.72 0.76 1.52
C GLU A 46 10.44 0.21 2.93
N TYR A 47 9.40 0.71 3.61
CA TYR A 47 9.05 0.24 4.95
C TYR A 47 8.54 -1.20 4.92
N SER A 48 7.85 -1.59 3.85
CA SER A 48 7.33 -2.95 3.67
C SER A 48 8.41 -3.94 3.25
N GLU A 49 9.57 -3.44 2.83
CA GLU A 49 10.71 -4.24 2.35
C GLU A 49 11.73 -4.54 3.46
N SER A 50 11.59 -3.92 4.64
CA SER A 50 12.47 -4.15 5.79
C SER A 50 11.74 -4.84 6.94
N LYS A 51 12.28 -5.97 7.43
CA LYS A 51 11.77 -6.67 8.62
C LYS A 51 11.75 -5.79 9.87
N GLN A 52 12.73 -4.88 10.00
CA GLN A 52 12.84 -3.98 11.16
C GLN A 52 11.78 -2.88 11.14
N VAL A 53 11.37 -2.44 9.94
CA VAL A 53 10.40 -1.36 9.75
C VAL A 53 8.97 -1.89 9.56
N GLY A 54 8.82 -3.17 9.19
CA GLY A 54 7.53 -3.86 9.06
C GLY A 54 6.71 -3.88 10.35
N VAL A 55 7.36 -3.92 11.52
CA VAL A 55 6.65 -3.77 12.82
C VAL A 55 6.13 -2.34 12.99
N GLY A 56 6.88 -1.33 12.55
CA GLY A 56 6.46 0.07 12.56
C GLY A 56 5.27 0.34 11.63
N LEU A 57 5.16 -0.39 10.52
CA LEU A 57 3.98 -0.34 9.64
C LEU A 57 2.70 -0.81 10.33
N ALA A 58 2.80 -1.79 11.24
CA ALA A 58 1.65 -2.26 12.00
C ALA A 58 1.08 -1.16 12.92
N CYS A 59 1.91 -0.24 13.44
CA CYS A 59 1.45 0.88 14.27
C CYS A 59 0.49 1.80 13.53
N PHE A 60 0.66 2.02 12.22
CA PHE A 60 -0.29 2.81 11.41
C PHE A 60 -1.67 2.16 11.29
N SER A 61 -1.76 0.84 11.49
CA SER A 61 -3.05 0.17 11.51
C SER A 61 -3.94 0.63 12.68
N PHE A 62 -3.34 1.11 13.78
CA PHE A 62 -4.08 1.62 14.94
C PHE A 62 -4.82 2.93 14.61
N GLU A 63 -4.25 3.76 13.75
CA GLU A 63 -4.85 5.03 13.30
C GLU A 63 -5.73 4.89 12.04
N SER A 64 -5.84 3.69 11.49
CA SER A 64 -6.63 3.39 10.29
C SER A 64 -7.96 2.73 10.64
N ASP A 65 -8.98 2.96 9.81
CA ASP A 65 -10.24 2.21 9.86
C ASP A 65 -10.19 0.98 8.96
N VAL A 66 -9.40 1.04 7.89
CA VAL A 66 -9.20 -0.04 6.90
C VAL A 66 -7.73 -0.06 6.47
N VAL A 67 -7.19 -1.25 6.29
CA VAL A 67 -5.85 -1.46 5.73
C VAL A 67 -6.00 -2.01 4.31
N ALA A 68 -5.21 -1.51 3.37
CA ALA A 68 -5.11 -2.07 2.03
C ALA A 68 -3.66 -2.46 1.69
N ILE A 69 -3.49 -3.69 1.23
CA ILE A 69 -2.24 -4.20 0.66
C ILE A 69 -2.29 -4.02 -0.84
N LEU A 70 -1.29 -3.32 -1.39
CA LEU A 70 -1.07 -3.22 -2.81
C LEU A 70 0.08 -4.13 -3.23
N ILE A 71 -0.17 -4.94 -4.25
CA ILE A 71 0.82 -5.73 -4.97
C ILE A 71 0.65 -5.41 -6.45
N ALA A 72 1.71 -4.93 -7.11
CA ALA A 72 1.64 -4.77 -8.56
C ALA A 72 1.74 -6.13 -9.26
N ALA A 73 0.90 -6.34 -10.28
CA ALA A 73 0.83 -7.59 -11.03
C ALA A 73 2.14 -7.97 -11.72
N ASN A 74 3.01 -6.99 -11.96
CA ASN A 74 4.32 -7.18 -12.56
C ASN A 74 5.47 -7.22 -11.53
N GLU A 75 5.18 -7.35 -10.24
CA GLU A 75 6.21 -7.57 -9.22
C GLU A 75 6.83 -8.96 -9.37
N PRO A 76 8.16 -9.08 -9.30
CA PRO A 76 8.84 -10.38 -9.40
C PRO A 76 8.60 -11.28 -8.18
N PHE A 77 8.20 -10.70 -7.04
CA PHE A 77 7.89 -11.40 -5.81
C PHE A 77 7.07 -10.50 -4.87
N THR A 78 6.37 -11.11 -3.92
CA THR A 78 5.67 -10.39 -2.83
C THR A 78 6.50 -10.39 -1.54
N VAL A 79 6.44 -9.29 -0.79
CA VAL A 79 6.98 -9.21 0.58
C VAL A 79 5.98 -9.67 1.64
N PHE A 80 4.72 -9.87 1.25
CA PHE A 80 3.67 -10.30 2.16
C PHE A 80 3.58 -11.82 2.21
N ALA A 81 3.77 -12.38 3.39
CA ALA A 81 3.58 -13.81 3.63
C ALA A 81 2.08 -14.20 3.56
N PRO A 82 1.77 -15.48 3.30
CA PRO A 82 0.43 -16.01 3.51
C PRO A 82 -0.07 -15.68 4.92
N ASN A 83 -1.36 -15.40 5.06
CA ASN A 83 -1.99 -15.05 6.34
C ASN A 83 -1.41 -13.77 7.00
N CYS A 84 -0.90 -12.81 6.22
CA CYS A 84 -0.40 -11.53 6.72
C CYS A 84 -1.47 -10.68 7.43
N ASN A 85 -2.75 -11.03 7.33
CA ASN A 85 -3.83 -10.41 8.10
C ASN A 85 -3.89 -10.86 9.56
N ALA A 86 -3.18 -11.93 9.95
CA ALA A 86 -3.31 -12.52 11.29
C ALA A 86 -2.98 -11.56 12.45
N PHE A 87 -2.18 -10.52 12.21
CA PHE A 87 -1.83 -9.51 13.19
C PHE A 87 -2.62 -8.19 13.04
N LEU A 88 -3.53 -8.11 12.07
CA LEU A 88 -4.34 -6.92 11.82
C LEU A 88 -5.71 -7.07 12.50
N ASN A 89 -6.01 -6.16 13.43
CA ASN A 89 -7.35 -6.03 14.03
C ASN A 89 -8.27 -5.11 13.22
N ARG A 90 -7.95 -4.86 11.95
CA ARG A 90 -8.68 -3.99 11.04
C ARG A 90 -9.12 -4.77 9.79
N PRO A 91 -10.24 -4.41 9.16
CA PRO A 91 -10.59 -4.94 7.84
C PRO A 91 -9.43 -4.75 6.85
N LEU A 92 -9.11 -5.81 6.12
CA LEU A 92 -8.04 -5.82 5.13
C LEU A 92 -8.62 -5.94 3.71
N ILE A 93 -8.12 -5.11 2.80
CA ILE A 93 -8.40 -5.19 1.36
C ILE A 93 -7.10 -5.53 0.62
N GLY A 94 -7.14 -6.53 -0.26
CA GLY A 94 -6.07 -6.80 -1.21
C GLY A 94 -6.33 -6.10 -2.54
N ILE A 95 -5.34 -5.39 -3.07
CA ILE A 95 -5.43 -4.64 -4.32
C ILE A 95 -4.30 -5.09 -5.25
N ILE A 96 -4.66 -5.55 -6.44
CA ILE A 96 -3.70 -5.84 -7.50
C ILE A 96 -3.65 -4.65 -8.46
N THR A 97 -2.48 -4.00 -8.57
CA THR A 97 -2.27 -2.85 -9.46
C THR A 97 -1.50 -3.27 -10.71
N LYS A 98 -1.36 -2.36 -11.69
CA LYS A 98 -0.56 -2.56 -12.92
C LYS A 98 -0.94 -3.82 -13.72
N ILE A 99 -2.21 -4.24 -13.69
CA ILE A 99 -2.72 -5.38 -14.45
C ILE A 99 -2.59 -5.19 -15.98
N ASN A 100 -2.46 -3.95 -16.43
CA ASN A 100 -2.26 -3.57 -17.82
C ASN A 100 -0.78 -3.49 -18.23
N ALA A 101 0.17 -3.77 -17.33
CA ALA A 101 1.58 -3.74 -17.66
C ALA A 101 1.93 -4.88 -18.64
N PRO A 102 2.84 -4.67 -19.62
CA PRO A 102 3.21 -5.71 -20.58
C PRO A 102 3.78 -6.98 -19.94
N ASN A 103 4.36 -6.85 -18.74
CA ASN A 103 4.94 -7.94 -17.95
C ASN A 103 4.07 -8.29 -16.73
N ALA A 104 2.79 -7.96 -16.73
CA ALA A 104 1.86 -8.35 -15.67
C ALA A 104 1.68 -9.88 -15.63
N ASN A 105 1.79 -10.47 -14.44
CA ASN A 105 1.48 -11.87 -14.17
C ASN A 105 -0.03 -12.02 -13.93
N VAL A 106 -0.81 -11.84 -14.99
CA VAL A 106 -2.27 -12.00 -15.01
C VAL A 106 -2.66 -13.17 -15.92
N PRO A 107 -3.76 -13.89 -15.64
CA PRO A 107 -4.25 -14.99 -16.48
C PRO A 107 -4.57 -14.58 -17.92
#